data_AF-A0A1V1UM21-F1
#
_entry.id   AF-A0A1V1UM21-F1
#
_cell.length_a   1.000
_cell.length_b   1.000
_cell.length_c   1.000
_cell.angle_alpha   90.00
_cell.angle_beta   90.00
_cell.angle_gamma   90.00
#
_symmetry.space_group_name_H-M   'P 1'
#
loop_
_entity.id
_entity.type
_entity.pdbx_description
1 polymer ?
#
loop_
_entity_poly.entity_id
_entity_poly.type
_entity_poly.pdbx_seq_one_letter_code
_entity_poly.pdbx_strand_id
1 'polypeptide(L)' 'MVYVNTRMVQSVLRDQDLAARLSPEDYRGPTPLIYSHINPYGRYDIDLTSRIDFDRQAA' A
#
# COMPACT_ATOMS: atom_id res chain seq x y z
N MET A 1 -5.70 -5.43 10.15
CA MET A 1 -5.75 -4.41 9.07
C MET A 1 -4.47 -3.58 8.95
N VAL A 2 -3.76 -3.25 10.04
CA VAL A 2 -2.53 -2.43 9.99
C VAL A 2 -1.41 -3.07 9.15
N TYR A 3 -1.15 -4.37 9.33
CA TYR A 3 -0.05 -5.06 8.66
C TYR A 3 -0.13 -5.01 7.12
N VAL A 4 -1.30 -5.32 6.55
CA VAL A 4 -1.52 -5.31 5.09
C VAL A 4 -1.28 -3.91 4.53
N ASN A 5 -1.84 -2.87 5.17
CA ASN A 5 -1.64 -1.49 4.76
C ASN A 5 -0.17 -1.06 4.85
N THR A 6 0.55 -1.45 5.91
CA THR A 6 1.99 -1.19 6.03
C THR A 6 2.76 -1.83 4.87
N ARG A 7 2.47 -3.09 4.55
CA ARG A 7 3.16 -3.81 3.46
C ARG A 7 2.85 -3.22 2.08
N MET A 8 1.61 -2.77 1.84
CA MET A 8 1.22 -2.06 0.62
C MET A 8 1.92 -0.70 0.49
N VAL A 9 1.98 0.10 1.55
CA VAL A 9 2.70 1.38 1.53
C VAL A 9 4.18 1.15 1.26
N GLN A 10 4.79 0.16 1.92
CA GLN A 10 6.19 -0.19 1.71
C GLN A 10 6.50 -0.64 0.28
N SER A 11 5.60 -1.37 -0.38
CA SER A 11 5.83 -1.79 -1.77
C SER A 11 5.77 -0.62 -2.75
N VAL A 12 4.86 0.34 -2.54
CA VAL A 12 4.81 1.57 -3.34
C VAL A 12 6.07 2.43 -3.13
N LEU A 13 6.55 2.56 -1.89
CA LEU A 13 7.77 3.33 -1.59
C LEU A 13 9.07 2.66 -2.07
N ARG A 14 9.02 1.42 -2.58
CA ARG A 14 10.17 0.75 -3.21
C ARG A 14 10.40 1.19 -4.66
N ASP A 15 9.42 1.84 -5.28
CA ASP A 15 9.57 2.44 -6.60
C ASP A 15 10.61 3.58 -6.55
N GLN A 16 11.66 3.48 -7.37
CA GLN A 16 12.77 4.43 -7.35
C GLN A 16 12.37 5.81 -7.89
N ASP A 17 11.48 5.87 -8.88
CA ASP A 17 11.00 7.12 -9.44
C ASP A 17 10.11 7.85 -8.43
N LEU A 18 9.28 7.11 -7.69
CA LEU A 18 8.49 7.68 -6.61
C LEU A 18 9.39 8.13 -5.44
N ALA A 19 10.34 7.30 -5.01
CA ALA A 19 11.25 7.63 -3.92
C ALA A 19 12.10 8.86 -4.24
N ALA A 20 12.55 9.02 -5.49
CA ALA A 20 13.32 10.18 -5.94
C ALA A 20 12.53 11.50 -5.89
N ARG A 21 11.19 11.43 -5.85
CA ARG A 21 10.31 12.61 -5.79
C ARG A 21 9.96 13.05 -4.37
N LEU A 22 10.26 12.24 -3.35
CA LEU A 22 9.89 12.53 -1.96
C LEU A 22 11.01 13.29 -1.23
N SER A 23 10.62 14.35 -0.52
CA SER A 23 11.48 15.03 0.45
C SER A 23 11.50 14.27 1.79
N PRO A 24 12.49 14.53 2.67
CA PRO A 24 12.53 13.95 4.01
C PRO A 24 11.25 14.22 4.83
N GLU A 25 10.60 15.36 4.61
CA GLU A 25 9.35 15.74 5.26
C GLU A 25 8.16 14.88 4.80
N ASP A 26 8.14 14.47 3.53
CA ASP A 26 7.04 13.68 2.94
C ASP A 26 6.93 12.29 3.57
N TYR A 27 8.03 11.71 4.04
CA TYR A 27 8.04 10.42 4.73
C TYR A 27 7.30 10.43 6.09
N ARG A 28 6.89 11.60 6.59
CA ARG A 28 6.13 11.74 7.84
C ARG A 28 4.61 11.61 7.65
N GLY A 29 4.13 11.72 6.41
CA GLY A 29 2.71 11.66 6.05
C GLY A 29 2.11 10.25 5.95
N PRO A 30 2.81 9.24 5.39
CA PRO A 30 2.28 7.90 5.24
C PRO A 30 1.92 7.26 6.58
N THR A 31 0.67 6.82 6.70
CA THR A 31 0.17 6.09 7.87
C THR A 31 -0.51 4.81 7.41
N PRO A 32 -0.32 3.67 8.10
CA PRO A 32 -1.04 2.43 7.78
C PRO A 32 -2.54 2.49 8.12
N LEU A 33 -2.98 3.59 8.73
CA LEU A 33 -4.34 3.87 9.15
C LEU A 33 -5.11 4.69 8.08
N ILE A 34 -4.92 4.36 6.81
CA ILE A 34 -5.75 4.87 5.71
C ILE A 34 -7.10 4.16 5.77
N TYR A 35 -8.09 4.83 6.35
CA TYR A 35 -9.49 4.37 6.42
C TYR A 35 -10.43 5.52 6.09
N SER A 36 -10.31 6.06 4.88
CA SER A 36 -11.49 6.69 4.31
C SER A 36 -12.56 5.58 4.13
N HIS A 37 -13.84 5.87 4.35
CA HIS A 37 -14.98 4.92 4.22
C HIS A 37 -15.24 4.50 2.75
N ILE A 38 -14.18 4.32 1.98
CA ILE A 38 -14.18 4.00 0.57
C ILE A 38 -13.52 2.62 0.48
N ASN A 39 -14.16 1.70 -0.21
CA ASN A 39 -13.51 0.47 -0.62
C ASN A 39 -12.97 0.71 -2.04
N PRO A 40 -11.72 1.19 -2.22
CA PRO A 40 -11.20 1.57 -3.53
C PRO A 40 -11.06 0.36 -4.48
N TYR A 41 -11.16 -0.85 -3.95
CA TYR A 41 -10.99 -2.12 -4.66
C TYR A 41 -12.30 -2.73 -5.15
N GLY A 42 -13.45 -2.08 -4.92
CA GLY A 42 -14.76 -2.65 -5.24
C GLY A 42 -15.08 -3.90 -4.40
N ARG A 43 -16.01 -4.75 -4.88
CA ARG A 43 -16.29 -6.02 -4.20
C ARG A 43 -15.10 -6.96 -4.40
N TYR A 44 -14.37 -7.23 -3.33
CA TYR A 44 -13.26 -8.17 -3.31
C TYR A 44 -13.65 -9.37 -2.46
N ASP A 45 -13.85 -10.53 -3.09
CA ASP A 45 -14.09 -11.78 -2.37
C ASP A 45 -12.73 -12.33 -1.91
N ILE A 46 -12.49 -12.26 -0.59
CA ILE A 46 -11.21 -12.63 0.01
C ILE A 46 -11.06 -14.16 0.04
N ASP A 47 -10.07 -14.68 -0.69
CA ASP A 47 -9.59 -16.05 -0.52
C ASP A 47 -8.50 -16.11 0.58
N LEU A 48 -8.88 -16.62 1.75
CA LEU A 48 -8.00 -16.77 2.92
C LEU A 48 -6.91 -17.85 2.76
N THR A 49 -6.97 -18.66 1.69
CA THR A 49 -5.92 -19.64 1.36
C THR A 49 -4.82 -19.03 0.49
N SER A 50 -5.10 -17.89 -0.15
CA SER A 50 -4.15 -17.14 -0.95
C SER A 50 -3.34 -16.16 -0.11
N ARG A 51 -2.08 -15.90 -0.51
CA ARG A 51 -1.26 -14.84 0.08
C ARG A 51 -1.16 -13.65 -0.88
N ILE A 52 -1.25 -12.45 -0.31
CA ILE A 52 -1.03 -11.21 -1.04
C ILE A 52 0.44 -11.15 -1.46
N ASP A 53 0.68 -11.06 -2.76
CA ASP A 53 1.98 -10.79 -3.35
C ASP A 53 2.20 -9.26 -3.37
N PHE A 54 2.91 -8.74 -2.37
CA PHE A 54 3.10 -7.30 -2.21
C PHE A 54 4.06 -6.69 -3.23
N ASP A 55 4.86 -7.51 -3.91
CA ASP A 55 5.86 -7.04 -4.88
C ASP A 55 5.36 -7.13 -6.33
N ARG A 56 4.17 -7.72 -6.54
CA ARG A 56 3.47 -7.70 -7.82
C ARG A 56 2.93 -6.29 -8.09
N GLN A 57 3.63 -5.54 -8.94
CA GLN A 57 3.14 -4.28 -9.46
C GLN A 57 1.95 -4.55 -10.41
N ALA A 58 0.86 -3.79 -10.25
CA ALA A 58 -0.23 -3.80 -11.22
C ALA A 58 0.29 -3.16 -12.52
N ALA A 59 0.16 -3.89 -13.63
CA ALA A 59 0.52 -3.41 -14.97
C ALA A 59 -0.43 -2.32 -15.46
#